data_AF-D5USM1-F1
#
_entry.id   AF-D5USM1-F1
#
_cell.length_a   1.000
_cell.length_b   1.000
_cell.length_c   1.000
_cell.angle_alpha   90.00
_cell.angle_beta   90.00
_cell.angle_gamma   90.00
#
_symmetry.space_group_name_H-M   'P 1'
#
loop_
_entity.id
_entity.type
_entity.pdbx_description
1 polymer ?
#
loop_
_entity_poly.entity_id
_entity_poly.type
_entity_poly.pdbx_seq_one_letter_code
_entity_poly.pdbx_strand_id
1 'polypeptide(L)'
;MVSVGTIVWLSSELMFFAGLFAMYFVARAGAGENGWPPADTNVSLWAALPPTIVLILSSVTCQLGVFAAERGDVFKFRIWYFVSFLMGFAFILGQLNEYKTLISEGLTLSSSVYGSVFYMATGFHGLHVMGGLVAFIFILARSRASKFTPAQATSAIVVSYYWHFVDVVWIGLFAVIYIIR
;
A
#
# COMPACT_ATOMS: atom_id res chain seq x y z
N MET A 1 -0.35 18.29 17.58
CA MET A 1 -0.46 18.97 16.27
C MET A 1 -0.03 18.07 15.09
N VAL A 2 1.06 17.30 15.19
CA VAL A 2 1.51 16.41 14.09
C VAL A 2 0.47 15.37 13.65
N SER A 3 -0.26 14.76 14.60
CA SER A 3 -1.30 13.77 14.27
C SER A 3 -2.44 14.35 13.43
N VAL A 4 -2.92 15.56 13.77
CA VAL A 4 -3.96 16.25 12.99
C VAL A 4 -3.45 16.61 11.60
N GLY A 5 -2.23 17.15 11.51
CA GLY A 5 -1.61 17.47 10.23
C GLY A 5 -1.45 16.24 9.32
N THR A 6 -1.11 15.08 9.91
CA THR A 6 -1.02 13.82 9.18
C THR A 6 -2.38 13.42 8.62
N ILE A 7 -3.45 13.46 9.41
CA ILE A 7 -4.80 13.12 8.93
C ILE A 7 -5.24 14.04 7.80
N VAL A 8 -5.02 15.36 7.92
CA VAL A 8 -5.36 16.32 6.86
C VAL A 8 -4.59 16.02 5.57
N TRP A 9 -3.30 15.67 5.66
CA TRP A 9 -2.52 15.26 4.51
C TRP A 9 -2.97 13.91 3.92
N LEU A 10 -3.34 12.92 4.74
CA LEU A 10 -3.93 11.67 4.25
C LEU A 10 -5.23 11.91 3.49
N SER A 11 -6.03 12.91 3.88
CA SER A 11 -7.21 13.31 3.11
C SER A 11 -6.85 13.86 1.72
N SER A 12 -5.72 14.54 1.54
CA SER A 12 -5.27 14.94 0.20
C SER A 12 -4.79 13.75 -0.63
N GLU A 13 -4.11 12.77 -0.01
CA GLU A 13 -3.73 11.53 -0.69
C GLU A 13 -4.96 10.71 -1.10
N LEU A 14 -6.04 10.73 -0.30
CA LEU A 14 -7.30 10.11 -0.68
C LEU A 14 -7.88 10.73 -1.97
N MET A 15 -7.79 12.06 -2.13
CA MET A 15 -8.23 12.74 -3.36
C MET A 15 -7.33 12.41 -4.55
N PHE A 16 -6.03 12.24 -4.33
CA PHE A 16 -5.10 11.76 -5.35
C PHE A 16 -5.52 10.37 -5.87
N PHE A 17 -5.78 9.41 -4.98
CA PHE A 17 -6.27 8.08 -5.37
C PHE A 17 -7.67 8.11 -5.96
N ALA A 18 -8.55 9.01 -5.51
CA ALA A 18 -9.87 9.18 -6.12
C ALA A 18 -9.77 9.54 -7.61
N GLY A 19 -8.79 10.36 -8.00
CA GLY A 19 -8.49 10.65 -9.41
C GLY A 19 -8.05 9.40 -10.19
N LEU A 20 -7.22 8.54 -9.59
CA LEU A 20 -6.78 7.28 -10.20
C LEU A 20 -7.94 6.27 -10.34
N PHE A 21 -8.82 6.17 -9.33
CA PHE A 21 -10.05 5.38 -9.44
C PHE A 21 -10.98 5.92 -10.53
N ALA A 22 -11.16 7.24 -10.61
CA ALA A 22 -11.97 7.85 -11.66
C ALA A 22 -11.42 7.53 -13.06
N MET A 23 -10.09 7.60 -13.24
CA MET A 23 -9.43 7.19 -14.49
C MET A 23 -9.75 5.74 -14.85
N TYR A 24 -9.64 4.81 -13.88
CA TYR A 24 -9.97 3.40 -14.10
C TYR A 24 -11.45 3.20 -14.48
N PHE A 25 -12.39 3.79 -13.72
CA PHE A 25 -13.82 3.58 -13.96
C PHE A 25 -14.30 4.21 -15.27
N VAL A 26 -13.76 5.37 -15.66
CA VAL A 26 -14.07 5.98 -16.97
C VAL A 26 -13.54 5.10 -18.10
N ALA A 27 -12.31 4.59 -17.99
CA ALA A 27 -11.74 3.68 -18.97
C ALA A 27 -12.55 2.39 -19.10
N ARG A 28 -12.98 1.81 -17.96
CA ARG A 28 -13.87 0.64 -17.90
C ARG A 28 -15.21 0.90 -18.59
N ALA A 29 -15.86 2.03 -18.27
CA ALA A 29 -17.14 2.38 -18.89
C ALA A 29 -17.01 2.59 -20.41
N GLY A 30 -15.88 3.14 -20.88
CA GLY A 30 -15.59 3.32 -22.29
C GLY A 30 -15.26 2.04 -23.05
N ALA A 31 -14.89 0.95 -22.37
CA ALA A 31 -14.56 -0.32 -23.02
C ALA A 31 -15.78 -0.98 -23.70
N GLY A 32 -16.99 -0.72 -23.19
CA GLY A 32 -18.25 -1.18 -23.79
C GLY A 32 -18.28 -2.70 -24.01
N GLU A 33 -18.59 -3.11 -25.24
CA GLU A 33 -18.71 -4.52 -25.63
C GLU A 33 -17.36 -5.25 -25.76
N ASN A 34 -16.22 -4.52 -25.75
CA ASN A 34 -14.89 -5.12 -25.89
C ASN A 34 -14.44 -5.93 -24.66
N GLY A 35 -15.22 -5.87 -23.56
CA GLY A 35 -14.90 -6.52 -22.30
C GLY A 35 -13.89 -5.75 -21.45
N TRP A 36 -13.94 -5.96 -20.14
CA TRP A 36 -13.01 -5.36 -19.18
C TRP A 36 -12.71 -6.34 -18.04
N PRO A 37 -11.44 -6.70 -17.78
CA PRO A 37 -10.25 -6.42 -18.58
C PRO A 37 -10.31 -7.01 -20.01
N PRO A 38 -9.43 -6.58 -20.94
CA PRO A 38 -9.28 -7.21 -22.25
C PRO A 38 -9.03 -8.72 -22.15
N ALA A 39 -9.57 -9.50 -23.09
CA ALA A 39 -9.60 -10.97 -23.01
C ALA A 39 -8.22 -11.66 -23.00
N ASP A 40 -7.19 -10.99 -23.52
CA ASP A 40 -5.79 -11.39 -23.53
C ASP A 40 -5.05 -11.07 -22.22
N THR A 41 -5.69 -10.36 -21.29
CA THR A 41 -5.06 -9.92 -20.04
C THR A 41 -5.29 -10.93 -18.91
N ASN A 42 -4.23 -11.65 -18.51
CA ASN A 42 -4.27 -12.64 -17.44
C ASN A 42 -3.90 -12.07 -16.07
N VAL A 43 -4.73 -11.17 -15.55
CA VAL A 43 -4.58 -10.72 -14.15
C VAL A 43 -5.09 -11.81 -13.19
N SER A 44 -4.15 -12.56 -12.60
CA SER A 44 -4.45 -13.71 -11.75
C SER A 44 -4.75 -13.29 -10.30
N LEU A 45 -6.01 -13.47 -9.89
CA LEU A 45 -6.45 -13.29 -8.50
C LEU A 45 -5.63 -14.16 -7.53
N TRP A 46 -5.33 -15.40 -7.92
CA TRP A 46 -4.61 -16.34 -7.07
C TRP A 46 -3.14 -15.98 -6.87
N ALA A 47 -2.54 -15.28 -7.82
CA ALA A 47 -1.18 -14.76 -7.67
C ALA A 47 -1.15 -13.51 -6.78
N ALA A 48 -2.15 -12.63 -6.90
CA ALA A 48 -2.22 -11.37 -6.14
C ALA A 48 -2.76 -11.52 -4.71
N LEU A 49 -3.49 -12.60 -4.42
CA LEU A 49 -4.12 -12.81 -3.11
C LEU A 49 -3.12 -13.02 -1.96
N PRO A 50 -2.07 -13.87 -2.07
CA PRO A 50 -1.12 -14.06 -0.95
C PRO A 50 -0.37 -12.77 -0.56
N PRO A 51 0.22 -11.98 -1.48
CA PRO A 51 0.82 -10.70 -1.12
C PRO A 51 -0.18 -9.74 -0.47
N THR A 52 -1.43 -9.72 -0.95
CA THR A 52 -2.50 -8.89 -0.39
C THR A 52 -2.84 -9.28 1.06
N ILE A 53 -2.95 -10.58 1.35
CA ILE A 53 -3.17 -11.07 2.73
C ILE A 53 -2.01 -10.65 3.63
N VAL A 54 -0.77 -10.79 3.15
CA VAL A 54 0.43 -10.37 3.90
C VAL A 54 0.36 -8.87 4.22
N LEU A 55 -0.02 -8.03 3.24
CA LEU A 55 -0.15 -6.59 3.46
C LEU A 55 -1.22 -6.28 4.52
N ILE A 56 -2.42 -6.84 4.41
CA ILE A 56 -3.51 -6.62 5.37
C ILE A 56 -3.12 -7.07 6.79
N LEU A 57 -2.44 -8.22 6.92
CA LEU A 57 -1.95 -8.69 8.21
C LEU A 57 -0.83 -7.78 8.76
N SER A 58 -0.08 -7.08 7.90
CA SER A 58 0.95 -6.14 8.32
C SER A 58 0.36 -4.92 9.05
N SER A 59 -0.87 -4.51 8.72
CA SER A 59 -1.60 -3.50 9.49
C SER A 59 -1.82 -3.95 10.93
N VAL A 60 -2.20 -5.21 11.15
CA VAL A 60 -2.41 -5.72 12.52
C VAL A 60 -1.10 -5.67 13.30
N THR A 61 0.02 -6.11 12.71
CA THR A 61 1.32 -6.04 13.38
C THR A 61 1.77 -4.59 13.62
N CYS A 62 1.45 -3.67 12.72
CA CYS A 62 1.76 -2.25 12.89
C CYS A 62 1.00 -1.67 14.10
N GLN A 63 -0.27 -1.99 14.22
CA GLN A 63 -1.10 -1.55 15.34
C GLN A 63 -0.64 -2.12 16.69
N LEU A 64 -0.21 -3.39 16.72
CA LEU A 64 0.41 -3.98 17.92
C LEU A 64 1.69 -3.23 18.33
N GLY A 65 2.46 -2.75 17.35
CA GLY A 65 3.61 -1.89 17.58
C GLY A 65 3.24 -0.54 18.19
N VAL A 66 2.15 0.08 17.75
CA VAL A 66 1.63 1.33 18.35
C VAL A 66 1.22 1.10 19.80
N PHE A 67 0.48 0.04 20.11
CA PHE A 67 0.09 -0.26 21.49
C PHE A 67 1.30 -0.48 22.40
N ALA A 68 2.38 -1.07 21.88
CA ALA A 68 3.63 -1.18 22.62
C ALA A 68 4.30 0.21 22.83
N ALA A 69 4.31 1.05 21.80
CA ALA A 69 4.85 2.41 21.88
C ALA A 69 4.10 3.29 22.90
N GLU A 70 2.77 3.21 22.96
CA GLU A 70 1.94 3.94 23.93
C GLU A 70 2.20 3.49 25.37
N ARG A 71 2.50 2.20 25.59
CA ARG A 71 2.90 1.66 26.89
C ARG A 71 4.37 1.93 27.25
N GLY A 72 5.13 2.55 26.35
CA GLY A 72 6.56 2.77 26.51
C GLY A 72 7.44 1.53 26.36
N ASP A 73 6.90 0.41 25.87
CA ASP A 73 7.65 -0.83 25.60
C ASP A 73 8.37 -0.72 24.25
N VAL A 74 9.52 -0.03 24.28
CA VAL A 74 10.35 0.27 23.09
C VAL A 74 10.82 -1.00 22.38
N PHE A 75 11.08 -2.08 23.14
CA PHE A 75 11.57 -3.33 22.57
C PHE A 75 10.49 -4.00 21.72
N LYS A 76 9.27 -4.17 22.27
CA LYS A 76 8.15 -4.75 21.51
C LYS A 76 7.74 -3.86 20.34
N PHE A 77 7.73 -2.55 20.53
CA PHE A 77 7.50 -1.59 19.46
C PHE A 77 8.44 -1.84 18.26
N ARG A 78 9.76 -1.95 18.52
CA ARG A 78 10.76 -2.20 17.47
C ARG A 78 10.55 -3.54 16.77
N ILE A 79 10.21 -4.59 17.52
CA ILE A 79 9.92 -5.91 16.93
C ILE A 79 8.72 -5.80 15.99
N TRP A 80 7.58 -5.29 16.47
CA TRP A 80 6.36 -5.23 15.68
C TRP A 80 6.49 -4.36 14.43
N TYR A 81 7.17 -3.21 14.53
CA TYR A 81 7.44 -2.36 13.36
C TYR A 81 8.40 -3.01 12.37
N PHE A 82 9.39 -3.78 12.86
CA PHE A 82 10.27 -4.54 11.98
C PHE A 82 9.54 -5.69 11.26
N VAL A 83 8.65 -6.40 11.96
CA VAL A 83 7.79 -7.41 11.34
C VAL A 83 6.89 -6.78 10.27
N SER A 84 6.24 -5.65 10.58
CA SER A 84 5.39 -4.92 9.63
C SER A 84 6.18 -4.47 8.39
N PHE A 85 7.40 -3.97 8.60
CA PHE A 85 8.32 -3.63 7.51
C PHE A 85 8.64 -4.84 6.62
N LEU A 86 8.97 -6.01 7.19
CA LEU A 86 9.27 -7.20 6.40
C LEU A 86 8.06 -7.69 5.60
N MET A 87 6.86 -7.60 6.17
CA MET A 87 5.61 -7.97 5.50
C MET A 87 5.29 -7.01 4.34
N GLY A 88 5.43 -5.69 4.55
CA GLY A 88 5.30 -4.70 3.48
C GLY A 88 6.35 -4.85 2.38
N PHE A 89 7.58 -5.20 2.75
CA PHE A 89 8.63 -5.51 1.78
C PHE A 89 8.31 -6.76 0.95
N ALA A 90 7.80 -7.82 1.58
CA ALA A 90 7.33 -9.01 0.89
C ALA A 90 6.17 -8.70 -0.07
N PHE A 91 5.27 -7.79 0.29
CA PHE A 91 4.23 -7.30 -0.61
C PHE A 91 4.82 -6.64 -1.87
N ILE A 92 5.78 -5.73 -1.71
CA ILE A 92 6.46 -5.09 -2.86
C ILE A 92 7.13 -6.12 -3.77
N LEU A 93 7.81 -7.13 -3.19
CA LEU A 93 8.41 -8.20 -3.99
C LEU A 93 7.35 -9.00 -4.76
N GLY A 94 6.21 -9.30 -4.14
CA GLY A 94 5.06 -9.92 -4.80
C GLY A 94 4.54 -9.09 -5.97
N GLN A 95 4.34 -7.79 -5.74
CA GLN A 95 3.87 -6.84 -6.76
C GLN A 95 4.85 -6.75 -7.95
N LEU A 96 6.16 -6.68 -7.67
CA LEU A 96 7.18 -6.66 -8.71
C LEU A 96 7.22 -7.96 -9.51
N ASN A 97 6.99 -9.10 -8.86
CA ASN A 97 6.91 -10.38 -9.55
C ASN A 97 5.68 -10.43 -10.47
N GLU A 98 4.53 -9.95 -10.01
CA GLU A 98 3.33 -9.83 -10.84
C GLU A 98 3.56 -8.93 -12.05
N TYR A 99 4.19 -7.76 -11.86
CA TYR A 99 4.54 -6.88 -12.97
C TYR A 99 5.45 -7.54 -13.99
N LYS A 100 6.46 -8.30 -13.55
CA LYS A 100 7.35 -9.03 -14.45
C LYS A 100 6.57 -10.05 -15.29
N THR A 101 5.69 -10.83 -14.67
CA THR A 101 4.84 -11.79 -15.37
C THR A 101 3.95 -11.09 -16.40
N LEU A 102 3.20 -10.07 -15.99
CA LEU A 102 2.29 -9.32 -16.87
C LEU A 102 3.01 -8.66 -18.06
N ILE A 103 4.20 -8.07 -17.82
CA ILE A 103 5.04 -7.50 -18.88
C ILE A 103 5.51 -8.59 -19.84
N SER A 104 5.90 -9.76 -19.35
CA SER A 104 6.31 -10.89 -20.19
C SER A 104 5.17 -11.46 -21.03
N GLU A 105 3.93 -11.32 -20.56
CA GLU A 105 2.70 -11.69 -21.26
C GLU A 105 2.19 -10.59 -22.21
N GLY A 106 2.89 -9.44 -22.29
CA GLY A 106 2.60 -8.35 -23.23
C GLY A 106 1.76 -7.20 -22.66
N LEU A 107 1.30 -7.30 -21.41
CA LEU A 107 0.67 -6.18 -20.72
C LEU A 107 1.75 -5.20 -20.24
N THR A 108 1.84 -4.03 -20.88
CA THR A 108 2.78 -2.96 -20.50
C THR A 108 2.00 -1.67 -20.29
N LEU A 109 2.67 -0.66 -19.73
CA LEU A 109 2.07 0.67 -19.53
C LEU A 109 1.51 1.27 -20.83
N SER A 110 2.13 0.95 -21.97
CA SER A 110 1.76 1.47 -23.29
C SER A 110 1.08 0.46 -24.20
N SER A 111 0.80 -0.77 -23.75
CA SER A 111 0.19 -1.78 -24.63
C SER A 111 -1.31 -1.60 -24.81
N SER A 112 -2.01 -1.11 -23.77
CA SER A 112 -3.45 -0.88 -23.83
C SER A 112 -3.90 0.17 -22.81
N VAL A 113 -5.13 0.67 -22.97
CA VAL A 113 -5.77 1.55 -21.98
C VAL A 113 -5.84 0.87 -20.62
N TYR A 114 -6.18 -0.43 -20.57
CA TYR A 114 -6.18 -1.22 -19.34
C TYR A 114 -4.79 -1.26 -18.70
N GLY A 115 -3.75 -1.58 -19.47
CA GLY A 115 -2.37 -1.61 -18.97
C GLY A 115 -1.94 -0.27 -18.39
N SER A 116 -2.26 0.84 -19.07
CA SER A 116 -1.98 2.19 -18.58
C SER A 116 -2.65 2.46 -17.22
N VAL A 117 -3.97 2.24 -17.11
CA VAL A 117 -4.68 2.54 -15.85
C VAL A 117 -4.29 1.58 -14.73
N PHE A 118 -4.04 0.30 -15.05
CA PHE A 118 -3.59 -0.72 -14.11
C PHE A 118 -2.24 -0.33 -13.49
N TYR A 119 -1.21 -0.09 -14.30
CA TYR A 119 0.13 0.23 -13.81
C TYR A 119 0.21 1.61 -13.17
N MET A 120 -0.61 2.58 -13.60
CA MET A 120 -0.69 3.88 -12.91
C MET A 120 -1.31 3.71 -11.53
N ALA A 121 -2.49 3.09 -11.41
CA ALA A 121 -3.19 2.94 -10.14
C ALA A 121 -2.37 2.11 -9.13
N THR A 122 -1.90 0.93 -9.56
CA THR A 122 -1.14 0.01 -8.70
C THR A 122 0.31 0.44 -8.51
N GLY A 123 0.93 1.11 -9.49
CA GLY A 123 2.30 1.62 -9.42
C GLY A 123 2.42 2.79 -8.45
N PHE A 124 1.51 3.77 -8.52
CA PHE A 124 1.49 4.85 -7.53
C PHE A 124 1.21 4.32 -6.12
N HIS A 125 0.31 3.35 -5.96
CA HIS A 125 0.15 2.67 -4.67
C HIS A 125 1.46 2.01 -4.20
N GLY A 126 2.15 1.28 -5.07
CA GLY A 126 3.44 0.67 -4.75
C GLY A 126 4.48 1.70 -4.30
N LEU A 127 4.52 2.89 -4.92
CA LEU A 127 5.37 3.99 -4.49
C LEU A 127 5.02 4.50 -3.08
N HIS A 128 3.72 4.57 -2.73
CA HIS A 128 3.29 4.92 -1.37
C HIS A 128 3.71 3.85 -0.36
N VAL A 129 3.54 2.57 -0.67
CA VAL A 129 4.04 1.48 0.18
C VAL A 129 5.54 1.60 0.38
N MET A 130 6.33 1.86 -0.67
CA MET A 130 7.77 2.10 -0.55
C MET A 130 8.09 3.31 0.33
N GLY A 131 7.35 4.41 0.20
CA GLY A 131 7.47 5.58 1.09
C GLY A 131 7.21 5.22 2.56
N GLY A 132 6.21 4.37 2.82
CA GLY A 132 5.92 3.84 4.16
C GLY A 132 7.02 2.94 4.70
N LEU A 133 7.63 2.10 3.87
CA LEU A 133 8.79 1.28 4.24
C LEU A 133 9.99 2.16 4.63
N VAL A 134 10.24 3.25 3.90
CA VAL A 134 11.25 4.24 4.27
C VAL A 134 10.92 4.90 5.61
N ALA A 135 9.65 5.27 5.84
CA ALA A 135 9.20 5.83 7.11
C ALA A 135 9.40 4.85 8.29
N PHE A 136 9.13 3.56 8.10
CA PHE A 136 9.42 2.52 9.10
C PHE A 136 10.90 2.46 9.44
N ILE A 137 11.79 2.40 8.44
CA ILE A 137 13.23 2.39 8.65
C ILE A 137 13.65 3.63 9.45
N PHE A 138 13.15 4.82 9.05
CA PHE A 138 13.48 6.07 9.72
C PHE A 138 13.06 6.07 11.19
N ILE A 139 11.83 5.65 11.49
CA ILE A 139 11.32 5.59 12.87
C ILE A 139 12.07 4.54 13.70
N LEU A 140 12.35 3.37 13.13
CA LEU A 140 13.13 2.31 13.80
C LEU A 140 14.56 2.80 14.10
N ALA A 141 15.23 3.45 13.16
CA ALA A 141 16.56 4.04 13.34
C ALA A 141 16.54 5.14 14.41
N ARG A 142 15.58 6.08 14.32
CA ARG A 142 15.40 7.16 15.31
C ARG A 142 15.13 6.63 16.71
N SER A 143 14.40 5.53 16.84
CA SER A 143 14.14 4.89 18.14
C SER A 143 15.41 4.35 18.80
N ARG A 144 16.45 3.99 18.02
CA ARG A 144 17.74 3.50 18.52
C ARG A 144 18.72 4.64 18.84
N ALA A 145 18.66 5.73 18.10
CA ALA A 145 19.60 6.85 18.22
C ALA A 145 19.27 7.82 19.38
N SER A 146 18.08 7.76 19.97
CA SER A 146 17.62 8.69 21.00
C SER A 146 16.81 7.99 22.09
N LYS A 147 16.71 8.60 23.27
CA LYS A 147 15.73 8.19 24.29
C LYS A 147 14.32 8.19 23.70
N PHE A 148 13.54 7.18 24.08
CA PHE A 148 12.15 7.07 23.69
C PHE A 148 11.30 7.99 24.53
N THR A 149 10.74 9.01 23.88
CA THR A 149 9.91 10.04 24.51
C THR A 149 8.46 9.95 24.01
N PRO A 150 7.49 10.60 24.68
CA PRO A 150 6.12 10.71 24.16
C PRO A 150 6.05 11.28 22.74
N ALA A 151 7.01 12.12 22.34
CA ALA A 151 7.14 12.63 20.98
C ALA A 151 7.55 11.53 19.98
N GLN A 152 8.39 10.57 20.38
CA GLN A 152 8.69 9.39 19.56
C GLN A 152 7.48 8.45 19.44
N ALA A 153 6.73 8.26 20.53
CA ALA A 153 5.46 7.50 20.47
C ALA A 153 4.45 8.17 19.52
N THR A 154 4.34 9.50 19.56
CA THR A 154 3.51 10.26 18.60
C THR A 154 4.00 10.07 17.17
N SER A 155 5.31 10.02 16.94
CA SER A 155 5.89 9.79 15.62
C SER A 155 5.61 8.37 15.10
N ALA A 156 5.58 7.36 15.99
CA ALA A 156 5.13 6.00 15.64
C ALA A 156 3.65 6.00 15.25
N ILE A 157 2.77 6.60 16.06
CA ILE A 157 1.33 6.68 15.80
C ILE A 157 1.03 7.25 14.39
N VAL A 158 1.68 8.35 14.00
CA VAL A 158 1.42 8.97 12.69
C VAL A 158 1.92 8.13 11.51
N VAL A 159 3.02 7.40 11.66
CA VAL A 159 3.46 6.43 10.64
C VAL A 159 2.47 5.27 10.55
N SER A 160 1.89 4.82 11.67
CA SER A 160 0.83 3.83 11.66
C SER A 160 -0.41 4.31 10.91
N TYR A 161 -0.82 5.58 11.10
CA TYR A 161 -1.95 6.14 10.35
C TYR A 161 -1.71 6.12 8.84
N TYR A 162 -0.50 6.49 8.41
CA TYR A 162 -0.12 6.38 7.00
C TYR A 162 -0.17 4.94 6.50
N TRP A 163 0.40 3.99 7.25
CA TRP A 163 0.44 2.59 6.85
C TRP A 163 -0.96 1.99 6.69
N HIS A 164 -1.84 2.24 7.66
CA HIS A 164 -3.23 1.81 7.57
C HIS A 164 -3.97 2.44 6.39
N PHE A 165 -3.71 3.72 6.10
CA PHE A 165 -4.29 4.38 4.94
C PHE A 165 -3.88 3.70 3.64
N VAL A 166 -2.59 3.40 3.48
CA VAL A 166 -2.06 2.70 2.30
C VAL A 166 -2.70 1.31 2.15
N ASP A 167 -2.89 0.57 3.24
CA ASP A 167 -3.60 -0.71 3.24
C ASP A 167 -5.07 -0.57 2.83
N VAL A 168 -5.78 0.44 3.35
CA VAL A 168 -7.19 0.69 2.99
C VAL A 168 -7.34 1.01 1.50
N VAL A 169 -6.44 1.83 0.95
CA VAL A 169 -6.42 2.11 -0.49
C VAL A 169 -6.15 0.83 -1.29
N TRP A 170 -5.25 -0.04 -0.81
CA TRP A 170 -4.98 -1.33 -1.48
C TRP A 170 -6.23 -2.21 -1.50
N ILE A 171 -6.98 -2.29 -0.41
CA ILE A 171 -8.22 -3.09 -0.35
C ILE A 171 -9.20 -2.60 -1.43
N GLY A 172 -9.34 -1.28 -1.59
CA GLY A 172 -10.14 -0.69 -2.67
C GLY A 172 -9.62 -1.07 -4.06
N LEU A 173 -8.32 -0.91 -4.31
CA LEU A 173 -7.69 -1.27 -5.60
C LEU A 173 -7.86 -2.75 -5.91
N PHE A 174 -7.59 -3.62 -4.94
CA PHE A 174 -7.71 -5.07 -5.08
C PHE A 174 -9.13 -5.49 -5.41
N ALA A 175 -10.12 -4.94 -4.69
CA ALA A 175 -11.53 -5.20 -4.96
C ALA A 175 -11.93 -4.76 -6.38
N VAL A 176 -11.52 -3.57 -6.80
CA VAL A 176 -11.89 -3.03 -8.11
C VAL A 176 -11.21 -3.80 -9.25
N ILE A 177 -9.91 -4.07 -9.16
CA ILE A 177 -9.11 -4.64 -10.24
C ILE A 177 -9.31 -6.16 -10.36
N TYR A 178 -9.30 -6.89 -9.24
CA TYR A 178 -9.24 -8.36 -9.26
C TYR A 178 -10.60 -9.03 -9.07
N ILE A 179 -11.52 -8.40 -8.33
CA ILE A 179 -12.83 -8.98 -7.98
C ILE A 179 -13.94 -8.43 -8.89
N ILE A 180 -14.13 -7.11 -8.89
CA ILE A 180 -15.21 -6.45 -9.65
C ILE A 180 -14.92 -6.48 -11.15
N ARG A 181 -13.63 -6.39 -11.52
CA ARG A 181 -13.11 -6.33 -12.89
C ARG A 181 -13.71 -5.18 -13.67
#